data_AF-A0A2G9T9E2-F1
#
_entry.id   AF-A0A2G9T9E2-F1
#
_cell.length_a   1.000
_cell.length_b   1.000
_cell.length_c   1.000
_cell.angle_alpha   90.00
_cell.angle_beta   90.00
_cell.angle_gamma   90.00
#
_symmetry.space_group_name_H-M   'P 1'
#
loop_
_entity.id
_entity.type
_entity.pdbx_description
1 polymer ?
#
loop_
_entity_poly.entity_id
_entity_poly.type
_entity_poly.pdbx_seq_one_letter_code
_entity_poly.pdbx_strand_id
1 'polypeptide(L)'
;ISPTGLVTIAGGKWTTYRHMAEETMDACIKAHNLKPTNGCITAGLMLEGGHEYDPLMYIHLVQDYGLEVDVAQHLAHTYGDRAFVVARMCKMTGKRWPIIGTRLHQEFPYLDAE
;
A
#
# COMPACT_ATOMS: atom_id res chain seq x y z
N ILE A 1 -23.37 20.63 4.75
CA ILE A 1 -24.03 20.26 3.48
C ILE A 1 -24.59 21.54 2.88
N SER A 2 -24.24 21.86 1.63
CA SER A 2 -24.76 23.05 0.97
C SER A 2 -26.21 22.85 0.49
N PRO A 3 -26.95 23.92 0.14
CA PRO A 3 -28.30 23.81 -0.42
C PRO A 3 -28.36 23.02 -1.73
N THR A 4 -27.24 22.89 -2.46
CA THR A 4 -27.15 22.11 -3.71
C THR A 4 -26.83 20.64 -3.47
N GLY A 5 -26.66 20.21 -2.21
CA GLY A 5 -26.29 18.83 -1.85
C GLY A 5 -24.79 18.58 -1.77
N LEU A 6 -23.93 19.58 -2.03
CA LEU A 6 -22.48 19.41 -1.85
C LEU A 6 -22.13 19.09 -0.38
N VAL A 7 -21.43 17.98 -0.18
CA VAL A 7 -20.83 17.59 1.10
C VAL A 7 -19.38 18.07 1.13
N THR A 8 -19.04 18.85 2.15
CA THR A 8 -17.69 19.39 2.34
C THR A 8 -17.10 18.80 3.61
N ILE A 9 -15.90 18.25 3.50
CA ILE A 9 -15.10 17.80 4.63
C ILE A 9 -14.13 18.94 4.99
N ALA A 10 -14.16 19.39 6.24
CA ALA A 10 -13.26 20.42 6.73
C ALA A 10 -12.46 19.90 7.92
N GLY A 11 -11.13 19.88 7.79
CA GLY A 11 -10.23 19.29 8.76
C GLY A 11 -10.02 17.79 8.56
N GLY A 12 -9.51 17.12 9.59
CA GLY A 12 -9.22 15.69 9.59
C GLY A 12 -7.78 15.37 9.89
N LYS A 13 -7.57 14.62 10.97
CA LYS A 13 -6.24 14.11 11.33
C LYS A 13 -6.02 12.79 10.60
N TRP A 14 -4.77 12.50 10.27
CA TRP A 14 -4.38 11.21 9.72
C TRP A 14 -4.86 10.05 10.59
N THR A 15 -4.84 10.20 11.92
CA THR A 15 -5.30 9.16 12.87
C THR A 15 -6.80 8.91 12.84
N THR A 16 -7.60 9.82 12.29
CA THR A 16 -9.07 9.73 12.27
C THR A 16 -9.64 9.56 10.86
N TYR A 17 -8.79 9.41 9.84
CA TYR A 17 -9.19 9.45 8.43
C TYR A 17 -10.29 8.42 8.10
N ARG A 18 -10.18 7.20 8.62
CA ARG A 18 -11.14 6.12 8.35
C ARG A 18 -12.52 6.44 8.91
N HIS A 19 -12.59 6.91 10.15
CA HIS A 19 -13.85 7.30 10.79
C HIS A 19 -14.48 8.52 10.10
N MET A 20 -13.66 9.49 9.71
CA MET A 20 -14.11 10.64 8.94
C MET A 20 -14.68 10.24 7.57
N ALA A 21 -14.07 9.28 6.89
CA ALA A 21 -14.58 8.75 5.63
C ALA A 21 -15.96 8.08 5.82
N GLU A 22 -16.12 7.30 6.88
CA GLU A 22 -17.39 6.68 7.26
C GLU A 22 -18.49 7.73 7.52
N GLU A 23 -18.23 8.74 8.35
CA GLU A 23 -19.17 9.84 8.62
C GLU A 23 -19.53 10.64 7.35
N THR A 24 -18.55 10.84 6.47
CA THR A 24 -18.78 11.53 5.19
C THR A 24 -19.72 10.73 4.30
N MET A 25 -19.52 9.41 4.20
CA MET A 25 -20.40 8.54 3.43
C MET A 25 -21.81 8.51 4.00
N ASP A 26 -21.96 8.44 5.32
CA ASP A 26 -23.26 8.53 5.99
C ASP A 26 -23.98 9.86 5.70
N ALA A 27 -23.25 10.98 5.68
CA ALA A 27 -23.80 12.28 5.32
C ALA A 27 -24.24 12.32 3.85
N CYS A 28 -23.46 11.75 2.93
CA CYS A 28 -23.82 11.62 1.51
C CYS A 28 -25.07 10.75 1.31
N ILE A 29 -25.16 9.61 2.01
CA ILE A 29 -26.30 8.70 1.95
C ILE A 29 -27.58 9.41 2.39
N LYS A 30 -27.52 10.17 3.50
CA LYS A 30 -28.66 10.96 4.00
C LYS A 30 -29.04 12.11 3.07
N ALA A 31 -28.05 12.83 2.52
CA ALA A 31 -28.28 13.99 1.66
C ALA A 31 -28.89 13.62 0.30
N HIS A 32 -28.52 12.46 -0.25
CA HIS A 32 -28.95 12.01 -1.58
C HIS A 32 -29.93 10.82 -1.55
N ASN A 33 -30.41 10.44 -0.36
CA ASN A 33 -31.34 9.33 -0.14
C ASN A 33 -30.87 8.01 -0.81
N LEU A 34 -29.58 7.73 -0.71
CA LEU A 34 -28.96 6.53 -1.27
C LEU A 34 -29.37 5.29 -0.45
N LYS A 35 -29.46 4.14 -1.10
CA LYS A 35 -29.79 2.87 -0.45
C LYS A 35 -28.58 1.95 -0.50
N PRO A 36 -27.72 1.95 0.54
CA PRO A 36 -26.55 1.07 0.57
C PRO A 36 -26.98 -0.39 0.74
N THR A 37 -26.22 -1.31 0.14
CA THR A 37 -26.45 -2.76 0.25
C THR A 37 -26.06 -3.31 1.61
N ASN A 38 -25.09 -2.68 2.27
CA ASN A 38 -24.54 -3.07 3.57
C ASN A 38 -24.06 -1.84 4.35
N GLY A 39 -23.72 -2.03 5.63
CA GLY A 39 -23.05 -1.01 6.43
C GLY A 39 -21.57 -0.83 6.05
N CYS A 40 -20.89 0.13 6.68
CA CYS A 40 -19.46 0.35 6.49
C CYS A 40 -18.66 -0.88 6.94
N ILE A 41 -17.81 -1.41 6.05
CA ILE A 41 -16.94 -2.57 6.31
C ILE A 41 -15.46 -2.19 6.46
N THR A 42 -15.13 -0.90 6.35
CA THR A 42 -13.73 -0.43 6.26
C THR A 42 -12.91 -0.67 7.53
N ALA A 43 -13.56 -0.87 8.68
CA ALA A 43 -12.88 -1.16 9.95
C ALA A 43 -12.14 -2.52 9.95
N GLY A 44 -12.64 -3.50 9.20
CA GLY A 44 -12.01 -4.82 9.03
C GLY A 44 -11.39 -5.04 7.65
N LEU A 45 -11.43 -4.03 6.79
CA LEU A 45 -10.86 -4.12 5.44
C LEU A 45 -9.36 -3.87 5.51
N MET A 46 -8.58 -4.91 5.18
CA MET A 46 -7.13 -4.76 5.02
C MET A 46 -6.84 -3.91 3.79
N LEU A 47 -5.88 -3.01 3.90
CA LEU A 47 -5.39 -2.25 2.74
C LEU A 47 -4.43 -3.10 1.92
N GLU A 48 -4.32 -2.75 0.64
CA GLU A 48 -3.30 -3.29 -0.26
C GLU A 48 -1.90 -3.21 0.36
N GLY A 49 -1.13 -4.30 0.27
CA GLY A 49 0.14 -4.44 0.99
C GLY A 49 0.01 -5.17 2.32
N GLY A 50 -1.18 -5.20 2.94
CA GLY A 50 -1.35 -5.66 4.32
C GLY A 50 -1.85 -7.10 4.50
N HIS A 51 -2.22 -7.83 3.45
CA HIS A 51 -2.91 -9.12 3.62
C HIS A 51 -1.98 -10.24 4.11
N GLU A 52 -0.84 -10.40 3.45
CA GLU A 52 0.18 -11.41 3.78
C GLU A 52 1.47 -10.78 4.29
N TYR A 53 1.36 -9.59 4.88
CA TYR A 53 2.51 -8.90 5.43
C TYR A 53 3.05 -9.64 6.67
N ASP A 54 4.32 -10.01 6.60
CA ASP A 54 5.09 -10.52 7.72
C ASP A 54 6.44 -9.79 7.79
N PRO A 55 6.90 -9.31 8.95
CA PRO A 55 8.19 -8.62 9.07
C PRO A 55 9.41 -9.43 8.59
N LEU A 56 9.31 -10.75 8.50
CA LEU A 56 10.32 -11.68 8.00
C LEU A 56 10.14 -12.04 6.52
N MET A 57 9.12 -11.50 5.83
CA MET A 57 8.88 -11.79 4.41
C MET A 57 10.05 -11.36 3.51
N TYR A 58 10.89 -10.43 3.95
CA TYR A 58 12.11 -10.03 3.24
C TYR A 58 13.08 -11.21 3.06
N ILE A 59 13.04 -12.22 3.93
CA ILE A 59 13.85 -13.44 3.79
C ILE A 59 13.47 -14.17 2.50
N HIS A 60 12.18 -14.28 2.20
CA HIS A 60 11.70 -14.88 0.96
C HIS A 60 12.08 -14.04 -0.26
N LEU A 61 12.01 -12.71 -0.17
CA LEU A 61 12.50 -11.83 -1.25
C LEU A 61 13.99 -12.03 -1.53
N VAL A 62 14.82 -12.20 -0.50
CA VAL A 62 16.25 -12.49 -0.67
C VAL A 62 16.46 -13.88 -1.28
N GLN A 63 15.78 -14.90 -0.77
CA GLN A 63 15.99 -16.30 -1.17
C GLN A 63 15.45 -16.61 -2.56
N ASP A 64 14.25 -16.14 -2.89
CA ASP A 64 13.55 -16.51 -4.12
C ASP A 64 13.95 -15.63 -5.31
N TYR A 65 14.27 -14.35 -5.05
CA TYR A 65 14.57 -13.36 -6.09
C TYR A 65 16.04 -12.94 -6.12
N GLY A 66 16.84 -13.27 -5.11
CA GLY A 66 18.26 -12.94 -5.07
C GLY A 66 18.54 -11.45 -4.89
N LEU A 67 17.70 -10.76 -4.11
CA LEU A 67 17.85 -9.34 -3.78
C LEU A 67 18.84 -9.13 -2.62
N GLU A 68 19.48 -7.96 -2.59
CA GLU A 68 20.23 -7.53 -1.40
C GLU A 68 19.30 -7.34 -0.20
N VAL A 69 19.82 -7.58 1.01
CA VAL A 69 19.01 -7.65 2.23
C VAL A 69 18.34 -6.32 2.55
N ASP A 70 19.06 -5.21 2.44
CA ASP A 70 18.54 -3.86 2.68
C ASP A 70 17.45 -3.48 1.66
N VAL A 71 17.61 -3.87 0.40
CA VAL A 71 16.60 -3.69 -0.65
C VAL A 71 15.36 -4.53 -0.36
N ALA A 72 15.54 -5.80 -0.01
CA ALA A 72 14.41 -6.69 0.33
C ALA A 72 13.63 -6.18 1.55
N GLN A 73 14.34 -5.67 2.56
CA GLN A 73 13.71 -5.04 3.73
C GLN A 73 12.96 -3.77 3.37
N HIS A 74 13.54 -2.91 2.51
CA HIS A 74 12.88 -1.71 1.99
C HIS A 74 11.59 -2.05 1.25
N LEU A 75 11.64 -3.02 0.32
CA LEU A 75 10.47 -3.43 -0.44
C LEU A 75 9.38 -4.01 0.45
N ALA A 76 9.73 -4.89 1.40
CA ALA A 76 8.78 -5.46 2.35
C ALA A 76 8.12 -4.38 3.22
N HIS A 77 8.88 -3.42 3.75
CA HIS A 77 8.33 -2.35 4.57
C HIS A 77 7.48 -1.34 3.79
N THR A 78 7.79 -1.11 2.52
CA THR A 78 7.12 -0.08 1.70
C THR A 78 5.88 -0.63 0.99
N TYR A 79 5.97 -1.83 0.42
CA TYR A 79 4.93 -2.42 -0.43
C TYR A 79 4.21 -3.61 0.23
N GLY A 80 4.70 -4.09 1.39
CA GLY A 80 4.13 -5.23 2.08
C GLY A 80 4.06 -6.48 1.19
N ASP A 81 2.92 -7.16 1.16
CA ASP A 81 2.69 -8.34 0.31
C ASP A 81 2.92 -8.08 -1.20
N ARG A 82 2.83 -6.83 -1.65
CA ARG A 82 3.09 -6.44 -3.05
C ARG A 82 4.59 -6.36 -3.39
N ALA A 83 5.48 -6.46 -2.41
CA ALA A 83 6.93 -6.46 -2.64
C ALA A 83 7.38 -7.54 -3.65
N PHE A 84 6.73 -8.71 -3.65
CA PHE A 84 7.01 -9.78 -4.61
C PHE A 84 6.65 -9.41 -6.06
N VAL A 85 5.62 -8.56 -6.24
CA VAL A 85 5.23 -8.07 -7.57
C VAL A 85 6.30 -7.10 -8.08
N VAL A 86 6.78 -6.20 -7.23
CA VAL A 86 7.87 -5.27 -7.55
C VAL A 86 9.15 -6.03 -7.90
N ALA A 87 9.52 -7.03 -7.09
CA ALA A 87 10.67 -7.89 -7.36
C ALA A 87 10.56 -8.57 -8.73
N ARG A 88 9.36 -9.07 -9.10
CA ARG A 88 9.14 -9.72 -10.41
C ARG A 88 9.26 -8.77 -11.61
N MET A 89 9.02 -7.48 -11.41
CA MET A 89 9.18 -6.46 -12.46
C MET A 89 10.65 -6.06 -12.68
N CYS A 90 11.54 -6.40 -11.74
CA CYS A 90 12.96 -6.09 -11.84
C CYS A 90 13.65 -6.89 -12.95
N LYS A 91 14.57 -6.24 -13.65
CA LYS A 91 15.43 -6.91 -14.65
C LYS A 91 16.54 -7.70 -13.96
N MET A 92 17.02 -8.74 -14.63
CA MET A 92 18.24 -9.45 -14.22
C MET A 92 19.45 -8.51 -14.33
N THR A 93 20.32 -8.52 -13.31
CA THR A 93 21.51 -7.65 -13.27
C THR A 93 22.69 -8.21 -14.07
N GLY A 94 22.65 -9.52 -14.39
CA GLY A 94 23.78 -10.26 -14.98
C GLY A 94 24.93 -10.55 -14.00
N LYS A 95 24.80 -10.17 -12.72
CA LYS A 95 25.78 -10.47 -11.66
C LYS A 95 25.46 -11.81 -11.00
N ARG A 96 26.45 -12.37 -10.30
CA ARG A 96 26.21 -13.52 -9.40
C ARG A 96 25.28 -13.14 -8.24
N TRP A 97 25.41 -11.92 -7.76
CA TRP A 97 24.60 -11.33 -6.71
C TRP A 97 24.68 -9.79 -6.77
N PRO A 98 23.59 -9.05 -6.52
CA PRO A 98 22.19 -9.50 -6.54
C PRO A 98 21.80 -10.04 -7.92
N ILE A 99 20.85 -10.99 -7.98
CA ILE A 99 20.43 -11.64 -9.22
C ILE A 99 19.54 -10.71 -10.05
N ILE A 100 18.62 -10.00 -9.39
CA ILE A 100 17.71 -9.04 -10.02
C ILE A 100 17.76 -7.69 -9.30
N GLY A 101 17.23 -6.67 -9.96
CA GLY A 101 17.09 -5.33 -9.39
C GLY A 101 18.38 -4.53 -9.54
N THR A 102 18.36 -3.53 -10.42
CA THR A 102 19.48 -2.58 -10.51
C THR A 102 19.16 -1.37 -9.65
N ARG A 103 20.01 -1.07 -8.67
CA ARG A 103 19.83 0.14 -7.85
C ARG A 103 19.90 1.40 -8.71
N LEU A 104 19.02 2.37 -8.44
CA LEU A 104 19.12 3.72 -9.00
C LEU A 104 20.37 4.45 -8.50
N HIS A 105 20.71 4.24 -7.22
CA HIS A 105 21.92 4.78 -6.60
C HIS A 105 22.48 3.76 -5.61
N GLN A 106 23.81 3.58 -5.56
CA GLN A 106 24.42 2.50 -4.79
C GLN A 106 24.14 2.61 -3.27
N GLU A 107 24.06 3.82 -2.74
CA GLU A 107 23.86 4.06 -1.30
C GLU A 107 22.41 3.94 -0.83
N PHE A 108 21.44 3.80 -1.74
CA PHE A 108 20.02 3.75 -1.40
C PHE A 108 19.37 2.45 -1.88
N PRO A 109 18.35 1.95 -1.18
CA PRO A 109 17.75 0.64 -1.48
C PRO A 109 16.67 0.70 -2.59
N TYR A 110 16.72 1.71 -3.48
CA TYR A 110 15.71 1.90 -4.53
C TYR A 110 16.13 1.23 -5.83
N LEU A 111 15.22 0.43 -6.39
CA LEU A 111 15.42 -0.27 -7.66
C LEU A 111 14.87 0.52 -8.85
N ASP A 112 15.30 0.16 -10.05
CA ASP A 112 14.85 0.73 -11.32
C ASP A 112 13.39 0.42 -11.68
N ALA A 113 12.80 -0.60 -11.05
CA ALA A 113 11.43 -1.05 -11.28
C ALA A 113 10.42 -0.53 -10.26
N GLU A 114 10.87 0.22 -9.26
CA GLU A 114 10.02 0.97 -8.32
C GLU A 114 9.53 2.28 -8.96
#